data_AF-A0A8S2WGR6-F1
#
_entry.id   AF-A0A8S2WGR6-F1
#
_cell.length_a   1.000
_cell.length_b   1.000
_cell.length_c   1.000
_cell.angle_alpha   90.00
_cell.angle_beta   90.00
_cell.angle_gamma   90.00
#
_symmetry.space_group_name_H-M   'P 1'
#
loop_
_entity.id
_entity.type
_entity.pdbx_description
1 polymer ?
#
loop_
_entity_poly.entity_id
_entity_poly.type
_entity_poly.pdbx_seq_one_letter_code
_entity_poly.pdbx_strand_id
1 'polypeptide(L)' 'MSKPQDVFAFTKQFVDSKKPLNVLCNNSGCMINERQMINDEHEANFATNTLGT' A
#
# COMPACT_ATOMS: atom_id res chain seq x y z
N MET A 1 0.58 -4.26 -1.80
CA MET A 1 0.36 -4.19 -0.34
C MET A 1 -0.86 -3.31 -0.12
N SER A 2 -1.99 -3.86 0.31
CA SER A 2 -3.22 -3.08 0.58
C SER A 2 -3.55 -3.00 2.07
N LYS A 3 -2.74 -3.62 2.94
CA LYS A 3 -2.91 -3.60 4.39
C LYS A 3 -2.05 -2.49 4.98
N PRO A 4 -2.61 -1.53 5.74
CA PRO A 4 -1.84 -0.43 6.33
C PRO A 4 -0.65 -0.89 7.19
N GLN A 5 -0.79 -2.01 7.89
CA GLN A 5 0.29 -2.57 8.73
C GLN A 5 1.52 -2.99 7.92
N ASP A 6 1.31 -3.52 6.71
CA ASP A 6 2.41 -3.95 5.84
C ASP A 6 3.17 -2.73 5.29
N VAL A 7 2.47 -1.65 4.95
CA VAL A 7 3.07 -0.38 4.51
C VAL A 7 3.90 0.24 5.64
N PHE A 8 3.39 0.21 6.86
CA PHE A 8 4.12 0.68 8.03
C PHE A 8 5.38 -0.15 8.32
N ALA A 9 5.27 -1.48 8.26
CA ALA A 9 6.39 -2.39 8.43
C ALA A 9 7.48 -2.16 7.36
N PHE A 10 7.07 -2.01 6.09
CA PHE A 10 7.98 -1.66 4.99
C PHE A 10 8.71 -0.34 5.27
N THR A 11 7.98 0.69 5.72
CA THR A 11 8.57 2.02 6.01
C THR A 11 9.61 1.93 7.12
N LYS A 12 9.33 1.17 8.19
CA LYS A 12 10.32 0.90 9.25
C LYS A 12 11.58 0.23 8.71
N GLN A 13 11.42 -0.83 7.92
CA GLN A 13 12.56 -1.54 7.31
C GLN A 13 13.37 -0.63 6.40
N PHE A 14 12.71 0.24 5.62
CA PHE A 14 13.41 1.22 4.79
C PHE A 14 14.21 2.22 5.62
N VAL A 15 13.62 2.78 6.70
CA VAL A 15 14.31 3.68 7.63
C VAL A 15 15.51 3.01 8.30
N ASP A 16 15.37 1.74 8.67
CA ASP A 16 16.45 0.94 9.28
C ASP A 16 17.58 0.66 8.29
N SER A 17 17.30 0.62 6.99
CA SER A 17 18.32 0.41 5.95
C SER A 17 19.31 1.57 5.79
N LYS A 18 19.02 2.75 6.36
CA LYS A 18 19.82 3.99 6.28
C LYS A 18 20.11 4.49 4.86
N LYS A 19 19.43 3.96 3.84
CA LYS A 19 19.56 4.44 2.46
C LYS A 19 18.81 5.77 2.31
N PRO A 20 19.39 6.77 1.62
CA PRO A 20 18.68 8.01 1.34
C PRO A 20 17.53 7.74 0.35
N LEU A 21 16.36 8.33 0.61
CA LEU A 21 15.25 8.34 -0.32
C LEU A 21 15.36 9.57 -1.23
N ASN A 22 15.65 9.36 -2.51
CA ASN A 22 15.72 10.46 -3.48
C ASN A 22 14.39 10.70 -4.20
N VAL A 23 13.66 9.62 -4.50
CA VAL A 23 12.37 9.65 -5.21
C VAL A 23 11.49 8.54 -4.66
N LEU A 24 10.21 8.84 -4.43
CA LEU A 24 9.17 7.86 -4.17
C LEU A 24 8.26 7.78 -5.40
N CYS A 25 8.16 6.59 -6.00
CA CYS A 25 7.23 6.32 -7.09
C CYS A 25 6.11 5.43 -6.57
N ASN A 26 4.94 6.03 -6.30
CA ASN A 26 3.78 5.30 -5.82
C ASN A 26 2.80 5.00 -6.96
N ASN A 27 3.20 4.07 -7.83
CA ASN A 27 2.48 3.75 -9.06
C ASN A 27 1.72 2.41 -8.99
N SER A 28 1.76 1.72 -7.84
CA SER A 28 1.05 0.45 -7.72
C SER A 28 -0.44 0.69 -7.64
N GLY A 29 -1.20 -0.01 -8.47
CA GLY A 29 -2.65 -0.03 -8.40
C GLY A 29 -3.22 -1.35 -8.90
N CYS A 30 -4.45 -1.65 -8.52
CA CYS A 30 -5.22 -2.79 -9.02
C CYS A 30 -6.52 -2.33 -9.68
N MET A 31 -7.05 -3.19 -10.54
CA MET A 31 -8.36 -3.03 -11.15
C MET A 31 -9.10 -4.36 -11.06
N ILE A 32 -9.99 -4.44 -10.08
CA ILE A 32 -10.89 -5.57 -9.88
C ILE A 32 -12.28 -5.13 -10.36
N ASN A 33 -12.83 -5.87 -11.33
CA ASN A 33 -14.11 -5.55 -11.98
C ASN A 33 -15.29 -5.74 -11.02
N GLU A 34 -15.24 -6.81 -10.22
CA GLU A 34 -16.28 -7.11 -9.25
C GLU A 34 -15.93 -6.48 -7.89
N ARG A 35 -16.93 -5.96 -7.19
CA ARG A 35 -16.74 -5.40 -5.85
C ARG A 35 -16.25 -6.51 -4.91
N GLN A 36 -15.00 -6.40 -4.47
CA GLN A 36 -14.40 -7.30 -3.50
C GLN A 36 -14.06 -6.53 -2.23
N MET A 37 -14.48 -7.06 -1.08
CA MET A 37 -14.13 -6.51 0.22
C MET A 37 -12.88 -7.24 0.74
N ILE A 38 -11.92 -6.49 1.28
CA ILE A 38 -10.78 -7.06 1.99
C ILE A 38 -10.99 -7.00 3.51
N ASN A 39 -10.12 -7.67 4.27
CA ASN A 39 -10.24 -7.91 5.71
C ASN A 39 -10.54 -6.68 6.59
N ASP A 40 -10.26 -5.47 6.12
CA ASP A 40 -10.48 -4.21 6.84
C ASP A 40 -11.83 -3.54 6.46
N GLU A 41 -12.77 -4.30 5.89
CA GLU A 41 -14.07 -3.81 5.36
C GLU A 41 -13.92 -2.71 4.29
N HIS A 42 -12.76 -2.64 3.65
CA HIS A 42 -12.52 -1.74 2.53
C HIS A 42 -12.70 -2.46 1.20
N GLU A 43 -13.20 -1.73 0.20
CA GLU A 43 -13.24 -2.21 -1.18
C GLU A 43 -11.80 -2.31 -1.71
N ALA A 44 -11.49 -3.40 -2.41
CA ALA A 44 -10.12 -3.78 -2.75
C ALA A 44 -9.39 -2.76 -3.63
N ASN A 45 -10.07 -2.14 -4.61
CA ASN A 45 -9.49 -1.08 -5.43
C ASN A 45 -9.23 0.17 -4.58
N PHE A 46 -10.18 0.58 -3.72
CA PHE A 46 -10.03 1.72 -2.83
C PHE A 46 -8.88 1.52 -1.81
N ALA A 47 -8.81 0.33 -1.21
CA ALA A 47 -7.74 0.00 -0.27
C ALA A 47 -6.35 0.06 -0.91
N THR A 48 -6.22 -0.40 -2.16
CA THR A 48 -4.92 -0.45 -2.84
C THR A 48 -4.56 0.89 -3.48
N ASN A 49 -5.48 1.51 -4.21
CA ASN A 49 -5.20 2.66 -5.07
C ASN A 49 -5.33 4.00 -4.33
N THR A 50 -5.92 4.01 -3.13
CA THR A 50 -6.12 5.24 -2.34
C THR A 50 -5.49 5.12 -0.96
N LEU A 51 -5.82 4.09 -0.18
CA LEU A 51 -5.33 4.00 1.21
C LEU A 51 -3.90 3.48 1.34
N GLY A 52 -3.44 2.67 0.37
CA GLY A 52 -2.08 2.11 0.35
C GLY A 52 -1.03 3.02 -0.29
N THR A 53 -1.43 4.21 -0.75
CA THR A 53 -0.54 5.18 -1.41
C THR A 53 -0.06 6.25 -0.45
#